data_AF-X1R1I1-F1
#
_entry.id   AF-X1R1I1-F1
#
_cell.length_a   1.000
_cell.length_b   1.000
_cell.length_c   1.000
_cell.angle_alpha   90.00
_cell.angle_beta   90.00
_cell.angle_gamma   90.00
#
_symmetry.space_group_name_H-M   'P 1'
#
loop_
_entity.id
_entity.type
_entity.pdbx_description
1 polymer ?
#
loop_
_entity_poly.entity_id
_entity_poly.type
_entity_poly.pdbx_seq_one_letter_code
_entity_poly.pdbx_strand_id
1 'polypeptide(L)'
;LSFGSRLFISTNRGLGVLRGAAITSLKGKDGLPFEETTCLEAGFENDIWIGTTKGAIRMLKDDWLFIHALEILGTGIDNYLDLFTKIFDHTIDNGIDKKYGGVFVEGPHSGGVYDMEKEFWQQAEVMIGVLDAWLLFGKEKYRDAYKNVHRFVFDKVINRNVGEWYPLLTREGEPIWTHMGHSWKINYHTVRAMIQSIRRLKKIAGQIH
;
A
#
# COMPACT_ATOMS: atom_id res chain seq x y z
N LEU A 1 16.07 0.44 -19.46
CA LEU A 1 16.12 -0.73 -18.57
C LEU A 1 14.95 -1.67 -18.88
N SER A 2 15.22 -2.91 -19.28
CA SER A 2 14.17 -3.93 -19.43
C SER A 2 13.83 -4.49 -18.06
N PHE A 3 12.54 -4.55 -17.72
CA PHE A 3 12.07 -5.06 -16.42
C PHE A 3 10.69 -5.72 -16.60
N GLY A 4 10.62 -7.03 -16.38
CA GLY A 4 9.45 -7.84 -16.73
C GLY A 4 9.13 -7.76 -18.23
N SER A 5 7.86 -7.49 -18.58
CA SER A 5 7.41 -7.35 -19.97
C SER A 5 7.48 -5.90 -20.49
N ARG A 6 8.24 -5.02 -19.83
CA ARG A 6 8.27 -3.57 -20.09
C ARG A 6 9.71 -3.12 -20.30
N LEU A 7 9.88 -2.13 -21.18
CA LEU A 7 11.14 -1.40 -21.33
C LEU A 7 10.95 0.03 -20.82
N PHE A 8 11.73 0.39 -19.80
CA PHE A 8 11.74 1.71 -19.21
C PHE A 8 12.84 2.57 -19.84
N ILE A 9 12.50 3.82 -20.16
CA ILE A 9 13.36 4.79 -20.84
C ILE A 9 13.36 6.08 -20.02
N SER A 10 14.52 6.52 -19.57
CA SER A 10 14.67 7.80 -18.89
C SER A 10 14.47 8.95 -19.88
N THR A 11 13.69 9.96 -19.48
CA THR A 11 13.45 11.18 -20.24
C THR A 11 13.43 12.40 -19.33
N ASN A 12 13.52 13.60 -19.92
CA ASN A 12 13.42 14.86 -19.20
C ASN A 12 11.97 15.35 -18.99
N ARG A 13 10.96 14.57 -19.39
CA ARG A 13 9.53 14.94 -19.34
C ARG A 13 8.62 13.77 -18.94
N GLY A 14 9.15 12.89 -18.09
CA GLY A 14 8.48 11.69 -17.57
C GLY A 14 9.35 10.43 -17.68
N LEU A 15 8.80 9.30 -17.26
CA LEU A 15 9.40 7.99 -17.46
C LEU A 15 8.72 7.29 -18.64
N GLY A 16 9.48 7.03 -19.71
CA GLY A 16 8.98 6.30 -20.86
C GLY A 16 8.80 4.81 -20.54
N VAL A 17 7.66 4.25 -20.89
CA VAL A 17 7.34 2.82 -20.69
C VAL A 17 6.84 2.24 -22.00
N LEU A 18 7.67 1.39 -22.61
CA LEU A 18 7.29 0.58 -23.77
C LEU A 18 6.77 -0.78 -23.27
N ARG A 19 5.56 -1.15 -23.71
CA ARG A 19 4.99 -2.48 -23.49
C ARG A 19 4.43 -2.99 -24.82
N GLY A 20 4.97 -4.10 -25.32
CA GLY A 20 4.67 -4.57 -26.68
C GLY A 20 5.11 -3.52 -27.72
N ALA A 21 4.16 -3.04 -28.54
CA ALA A 21 4.41 -2.01 -29.55
C ALA A 21 3.96 -0.59 -29.15
N ALA A 22 3.47 -0.40 -27.90
CA ALA A 22 2.96 0.88 -27.43
C ALA A 22 3.93 1.54 -26.45
N ILE A 23 4.27 2.82 -26.72
CA ILE A 23 5.04 3.68 -25.81
C ILE A 23 4.08 4.58 -25.07
N THR A 24 4.18 4.58 -23.74
CA THR A 24 3.48 5.50 -22.84
C THR A 24 4.50 6.26 -22.00
N SER A 25 4.07 7.36 -21.38
CA SER A 25 4.93 8.16 -20.50
C SER A 25 4.22 8.31 -19.16
N LEU A 26 4.84 7.82 -18.10
CA LEU A 26 4.44 8.09 -16.73
C LEU A 26 4.89 9.50 -16.35
N LYS A 27 3.96 10.27 -15.81
CA LYS A 27 4.15 11.66 -15.40
C LYS A 27 3.68 11.88 -13.97
N GLY A 28 3.80 13.10 -13.46
CA GLY A 28 3.32 13.45 -12.12
C GLY A 28 1.84 13.12 -11.93
N LYS A 29 1.02 13.34 -12.95
CA LYS A 29 -0.41 12.96 -12.95
C LYS A 29 -0.65 11.45 -12.84
N ASP A 30 0.33 10.63 -13.22
CA ASP A 30 0.29 9.17 -13.17
C ASP A 30 1.03 8.62 -11.94
N GLY A 31 1.44 9.50 -11.01
CA GLY A 31 2.10 9.14 -9.75
C GLY A 31 3.63 9.19 -9.78
N LEU A 32 4.27 9.58 -10.89
CA LEU A 32 5.73 9.72 -10.92
C LEU A 32 6.18 10.91 -10.07
N PRO A 33 6.99 10.72 -9.00
CA PRO A 33 7.34 11.80 -8.09
C PRO A 33 8.13 12.96 -8.74
N PHE A 34 8.93 12.66 -9.76
CA PHE A 34 9.72 13.65 -10.46
C PHE A 34 9.93 13.25 -11.93
N GLU A 35 9.65 14.17 -12.85
CA GLU A 35 9.57 13.85 -14.27
C GLU A 35 10.91 13.87 -15.00
N GLU A 36 11.93 14.53 -14.44
CA GLU A 36 13.26 14.55 -15.04
C GLU A 36 14.09 13.35 -14.54
N THR A 37 14.16 12.32 -15.37
CA THR A 37 14.84 11.06 -15.08
C THR A 37 16.14 10.98 -15.89
N THR A 38 17.24 10.61 -15.24
CA THR A 38 18.61 10.68 -15.77
C THR A 38 19.22 9.30 -15.99
N CYS A 39 18.89 8.32 -15.15
CA CYS A 39 19.33 6.94 -15.29
C CYS A 39 18.32 5.96 -14.68
N LEU A 40 18.44 4.69 -15.02
CA LEU A 40 17.58 3.61 -14.54
C LEU A 40 18.44 2.41 -14.19
N GLU A 41 18.22 1.85 -13.00
CA GLU A 41 18.92 0.66 -12.53
C GLU A 41 17.93 -0.35 -11.94
N ALA A 42 18.16 -1.64 -12.17
CA ALA A 42 17.36 -2.67 -11.52
C ALA A 42 17.80 -2.77 -10.05
N GLY A 43 16.84 -2.77 -9.14
CA GLY A 43 17.11 -3.01 -7.72
C GLY A 43 17.20 -4.51 -7.39
N PHE A 44 17.48 -4.79 -6.12
CA PHE A 44 17.69 -6.15 -5.62
C PHE A 44 16.38 -6.93 -5.35
N GLU A 45 15.23 -6.25 -5.29
CA GLU A 45 13.94 -6.82 -4.86
C GLU A 45 12.84 -6.55 -5.89
N ASN A 46 13.08 -6.94 -7.15
CA ASN A 46 12.10 -6.77 -8.24
C ASN A 46 11.53 -5.32 -8.31
N ASP A 47 12.44 -4.37 -8.13
CA ASP A 47 12.22 -2.94 -8.12
C ASP A 47 13.09 -2.23 -9.16
N ILE A 48 12.71 -1.00 -9.48
CA ILE A 48 13.49 -0.13 -10.37
C ILE A 48 13.89 1.12 -9.60
N TRP A 49 15.18 1.44 -9.64
CA TRP A 49 15.72 2.70 -9.20
C TRP A 49 15.79 3.66 -10.38
N ILE A 50 15.22 4.83 -10.20
CA ILE A 50 15.15 5.89 -11.19
C ILE A 50 15.96 7.06 -10.66
N GLY A 51 17.12 7.29 -11.28
CA GLY A 51 17.91 8.48 -11.01
C GLY A 51 17.24 9.71 -11.60
N THR A 52 17.31 10.82 -10.87
CA THR A 52 16.79 12.13 -11.26
C THR A 52 17.81 13.21 -10.92
N THR A 53 17.59 14.43 -11.40
CA THR A 53 18.41 15.59 -10.99
C THR A 53 18.22 15.98 -9.52
N LYS A 54 17.21 15.41 -8.84
CA LYS A 54 16.88 15.71 -7.44
C LYS A 54 17.17 14.56 -6.48
N GLY A 55 17.65 13.42 -6.97
CA GLY A 55 17.90 12.22 -6.15
C GLY A 55 17.43 10.95 -6.86
N ALA A 56 17.15 9.90 -6.09
CA ALA A 56 16.70 8.61 -6.63
C ALA A 56 15.27 8.29 -6.18
N ILE A 57 14.47 7.75 -7.10
CA ILE A 57 13.12 7.25 -6.87
C ILE A 57 13.16 5.72 -6.94
N ARG A 58 12.58 5.04 -5.94
CA ARG A 58 12.43 3.57 -5.93
C ARG A 58 11.01 3.20 -6.35
N MET A 59 10.86 2.42 -7.41
CA MET A 59 9.58 1.92 -7.91
C MET A 59 9.46 0.42 -7.62
N LEU A 60 8.48 0.03 -6.79
CA LEU A 60 8.22 -1.35 -6.38
C LEU A 60 6.90 -1.81 -6.98
N LYS A 61 6.88 -2.75 -7.95
CA LYS A 61 5.64 -3.36 -8.48
C LYS A 61 4.47 -2.36 -8.66
N ASP A 62 4.74 -1.21 -9.28
CA ASP A 62 3.74 -0.16 -9.55
C ASP A 62 3.13 0.53 -8.28
N ASP A 63 3.66 0.30 -7.07
CA ASP A 63 3.24 0.88 -5.77
C ASP A 63 4.32 1.75 -5.09
N TRP A 64 3.87 2.78 -4.37
CA TRP A 64 4.73 3.78 -3.74
C TRP A 64 4.61 3.78 -2.21
N LEU A 65 5.74 3.58 -1.51
CA LEU A 65 5.89 3.99 -0.09
C LEU A 65 6.07 5.50 0.00
N PHE A 66 5.12 6.25 -0.57
CA PHE A 66 5.33 7.66 -0.91
C PHE A 66 5.55 8.54 0.32
N ILE A 67 4.79 8.32 1.39
CA ILE A 67 4.97 9.04 2.66
C ILE A 67 6.37 8.80 3.23
N HIS A 68 6.84 7.56 3.24
CA HIS A 68 8.17 7.22 3.77
C HIS A 68 9.30 7.78 2.89
N ALA A 69 9.11 7.80 1.57
CA ALA A 69 10.05 8.44 0.66
C ALA A 69 10.14 9.95 0.90
N LEU A 70 9.01 10.63 1.12
CA LEU A 70 8.99 12.06 1.46
C LEU A 70 9.73 12.33 2.78
N GLU A 71 9.53 11.50 3.81
CA GLU A 71 10.27 11.59 5.07
C GLU A 71 11.78 11.46 4.87
N ILE A 72 12.24 10.45 4.13
CA ILE A 72 13.67 10.21 3.86
C ILE A 72 14.29 11.39 3.08
N LEU A 73 13.56 11.93 2.11
CA LEU A 73 14.03 13.02 1.27
C LEU A 73 13.97 14.39 1.99
N GLY A 74 13.36 14.46 3.18
CA GLY A 74 13.11 15.73 3.87
C GLY A 74 12.17 16.66 3.09
N THR A 75 11.38 16.10 2.18
CA THR A 75 10.44 16.87 1.37
C THR A 75 9.15 17.06 2.15
N GLY A 76 8.70 18.32 2.26
CA GLY A 76 7.42 18.64 2.89
C GLY A 76 6.26 17.89 2.24
N ILE A 77 5.39 17.31 3.07
CA ILE A 77 4.22 16.55 2.61
C ILE A 77 3.08 17.46 2.12
N ASP A 78 3.18 18.77 2.37
CA ASP A 78 2.10 19.75 2.18
C ASP A 78 1.47 19.71 0.79
N ASN A 79 2.28 19.58 -0.26
CA ASN A 79 1.82 19.54 -1.65
C ASN A 79 1.04 18.27 -2.02
N TYR A 80 1.03 17.26 -1.14
CA TYR A 80 0.45 15.94 -1.40
C TYR A 80 -0.72 15.61 -0.46
N LEU A 81 -1.04 16.49 0.49
CA LEU A 81 -2.11 16.24 1.48
C LEU A 81 -3.47 15.99 0.81
N ASP A 82 -3.80 16.71 -0.26
CA ASP A 82 -5.05 16.53 -1.00
C ASP A 82 -5.12 15.17 -1.70
N LEU A 83 -3.99 14.71 -2.27
CA LEU A 83 -3.89 13.40 -2.90
C LEU A 83 -4.07 12.29 -1.86
N PHE A 84 -3.32 12.37 -0.76
CA PHE A 84 -3.41 11.40 0.33
C PHE A 84 -4.82 11.35 0.93
N THR A 85 -5.44 12.51 1.16
CA THR A 85 -6.82 12.58 1.67
C THR A 85 -7.75 11.81 0.74
N LYS A 86 -7.68 12.02 -0.57
CA LYS A 86 -8.53 11.31 -1.54
C LYS A 86 -8.32 9.79 -1.51
N ILE A 87 -7.07 9.33 -1.46
CA ILE A 87 -6.74 7.90 -1.45
C ILE A 87 -7.26 7.23 -0.17
N PHE A 88 -6.96 7.82 1.00
CA PHE A 88 -7.37 7.24 2.27
C PHE A 88 -8.88 7.30 2.46
N ASP A 89 -9.52 8.40 2.07
CA ASP A 89 -10.98 8.54 2.18
C ASP A 89 -11.68 7.54 1.26
N HIS A 90 -11.22 7.39 0.02
CA HIS A 90 -11.76 6.37 -0.89
C HIS A 90 -11.63 4.95 -0.33
N THR A 91 -10.47 4.63 0.28
CA THR A 91 -10.23 3.33 0.91
C THR A 91 -11.20 3.08 2.07
N ILE A 92 -11.44 4.07 2.93
CA ILE A 92 -12.33 3.93 4.09
C ILE A 92 -13.80 3.87 3.68
N ASP A 93 -14.18 4.67 2.70
CA ASP A 93 -15.57 4.80 2.29
C ASP A 93 -16.04 3.62 1.43
N ASN A 94 -15.14 3.02 0.65
CA ASN A 94 -15.49 1.99 -0.33
C ASN A 94 -14.82 0.63 -0.07
N GLY A 95 -13.59 0.62 0.46
CA GLY A 95 -12.80 -0.60 0.63
C GLY A 95 -13.05 -1.34 1.94
N ILE A 96 -13.45 -0.64 3.01
CA ILE A 96 -13.67 -1.23 4.33
C ILE A 96 -15.13 -1.65 4.50
N ASP A 97 -15.34 -2.91 4.90
CA ASP A 97 -16.67 -3.44 5.18
C ASP A 97 -17.18 -2.96 6.54
N LYS A 98 -18.16 -2.07 6.51
CA LYS A 98 -18.80 -1.53 7.70
C LYS A 98 -19.70 -2.55 8.42
N LYS A 99 -20.09 -3.65 7.75
CA LYS A 99 -20.98 -4.68 8.30
C LYS A 99 -20.22 -5.77 9.07
N TYR A 100 -19.23 -6.39 8.44
CA TYR A 100 -18.49 -7.51 9.03
C TYR A 100 -17.06 -7.17 9.43
N GLY A 101 -16.56 -6.00 9.02
CA GLY A 101 -15.18 -5.59 9.23
C GLY A 101 -14.24 -6.09 8.13
N GLY A 102 -13.03 -5.54 8.15
CA GLY A 102 -11.99 -5.90 7.19
C GLY A 102 -12.21 -5.32 5.81
N VAL A 103 -11.16 -5.37 5.01
CA VAL A 103 -11.06 -4.79 3.68
C VAL A 103 -11.47 -5.82 2.63
N PHE A 104 -12.26 -5.41 1.65
CA PHE A 104 -12.56 -6.24 0.49
C PHE A 104 -11.33 -6.45 -0.41
N VAL A 105 -11.35 -7.49 -1.23
CA VAL A 105 -10.26 -7.78 -2.18
C VAL A 105 -10.19 -6.71 -3.25
N GLU A 106 -11.29 -6.43 -3.96
CA GLU A 106 -11.28 -5.51 -5.10
C GLU A 106 -12.62 -4.79 -5.34
N GLY A 107 -12.52 -3.58 -5.88
CA GLY A 107 -13.64 -2.76 -6.34
C GLY A 107 -13.18 -1.72 -7.37
N PRO A 108 -14.10 -1.19 -8.20
CA PRO A 108 -13.75 -0.19 -9.21
C PRO A 108 -13.46 1.17 -8.57
N HIS A 109 -12.66 1.98 -9.26
CA HIS A 109 -12.32 3.35 -8.82
C HIS A 109 -13.54 4.27 -8.65
N SER A 110 -14.65 3.97 -9.34
CA SER A 110 -15.91 4.70 -9.21
C SER A 110 -16.69 4.41 -7.92
N GLY A 111 -16.22 3.48 -7.09
CA GLY A 111 -16.92 2.98 -5.91
C GLY A 111 -17.76 1.73 -6.21
N GLY A 112 -18.02 0.95 -5.15
CA GLY A 112 -18.59 -0.40 -5.25
C GLY A 112 -17.53 -1.48 -5.03
N VAL A 113 -17.98 -2.74 -4.91
CA VAL A 113 -17.13 -3.91 -4.63
C VAL A 113 -17.70 -5.07 -5.40
N TYR A 114 -16.89 -5.72 -6.23
CA TYR A 114 -17.30 -6.95 -6.92
C TYR A 114 -16.69 -8.20 -6.30
N ASP A 115 -15.53 -8.07 -5.64
CA ASP A 115 -14.93 -9.15 -4.85
C ASP A 115 -14.97 -8.79 -3.37
N MET A 116 -15.92 -9.42 -2.67
CA MET A 116 -16.18 -9.18 -1.25
C MET A 116 -15.38 -10.08 -0.31
N GLU A 117 -14.53 -10.96 -0.85
CA GLU A 117 -13.65 -11.79 -0.05
C GLU A 117 -12.60 -10.95 0.70
N LYS A 118 -11.88 -11.60 1.61
CA LYS A 118 -11.00 -10.96 2.58
C LYS A 118 -9.64 -11.62 2.55
N GLU A 119 -8.73 -11.06 1.76
CA GLU A 119 -7.37 -11.56 1.64
C GLU A 119 -6.45 -10.86 2.66
N PHE A 120 -5.48 -11.62 3.18
CA PHE A 120 -4.69 -11.26 4.36
C PHE A 120 -3.82 -10.00 4.16
N TRP A 121 -3.25 -9.81 2.96
CA TRP A 121 -2.27 -8.76 2.73
C TRP A 121 -2.94 -7.39 2.62
N GLN A 122 -4.14 -7.28 2.04
CA GLN A 122 -4.91 -6.03 2.03
C GLN A 122 -5.21 -5.58 3.46
N GLN A 123 -5.56 -6.51 4.36
CA GLN A 123 -5.77 -6.16 5.78
C GLN A 123 -4.50 -5.58 6.40
N ALA A 124 -3.36 -6.22 6.12
CA ALA A 124 -2.05 -5.83 6.60
C ALA A 124 -1.67 -4.42 6.12
N GLU A 125 -1.80 -4.14 4.82
CA GLU A 125 -1.47 -2.84 4.24
C GLU A 125 -2.41 -1.72 4.71
N VAL A 126 -3.73 -1.98 4.73
CA VAL A 126 -4.69 -0.96 5.15
C VAL A 126 -4.51 -0.60 6.61
N MET A 127 -4.22 -1.56 7.51
CA MET A 127 -3.93 -1.23 8.91
C MET A 127 -2.76 -0.25 9.06
N ILE A 128 -1.70 -0.40 8.25
CA ILE A 128 -0.57 0.52 8.26
C ILE A 128 -1.00 1.87 7.67
N GLY A 129 -1.65 1.86 6.51
CA GLY A 129 -2.05 3.07 5.78
C GLY A 129 -3.01 3.96 6.57
N VAL A 130 -4.01 3.39 7.24
CA VAL A 130 -4.95 4.18 8.05
C VAL A 130 -4.30 4.74 9.32
N LEU A 131 -3.26 4.08 9.86
CA LEU A 131 -2.48 4.65 10.96
C LEU A 131 -1.59 5.81 10.47
N ASP A 132 -1.02 5.71 9.27
CA ASP A 132 -0.32 6.84 8.63
C ASP A 132 -1.27 8.01 8.42
N ALA A 133 -2.47 7.75 7.89
CA ALA A 133 -3.49 8.78 7.73
C ALA A 133 -3.90 9.41 9.08
N TRP A 134 -4.00 8.61 10.15
CA TRP A 134 -4.32 9.15 11.46
C TRP A 134 -3.20 10.04 12.01
N LEU A 135 -1.94 9.63 11.85
CA LEU A 135 -0.77 10.45 12.20
C LEU A 135 -0.72 11.76 11.40
N LEU A 136 -1.03 11.71 10.11
CA LEU A 136 -0.97 12.88 9.23
C LEU A 136 -2.11 13.88 9.47
N PHE A 137 -3.33 13.39 9.67
CA PHE A 137 -4.52 14.24 9.65
C PHE A 137 -5.22 14.37 11.00
N GLY A 138 -4.94 13.50 11.96
CA GLY A 138 -5.55 13.53 13.30
C GLY A 138 -7.06 13.28 13.34
N LYS A 139 -7.70 12.86 12.24
CA LYS A 139 -9.16 12.68 12.18
C LYS A 139 -9.59 11.32 12.73
N GLU A 140 -10.60 11.30 13.58
CA GLU A 140 -11.15 10.08 14.22
C GLU A 140 -11.60 9.01 13.23
N LYS A 141 -12.04 9.38 12.03
CA LYS A 141 -12.42 8.41 10.98
C LYS A 141 -11.30 7.42 10.64
N TYR A 142 -10.03 7.84 10.70
CA TYR A 142 -8.88 6.98 10.43
C TYR A 142 -8.62 6.00 11.58
N ARG A 143 -8.83 6.44 12.83
CA ARG A 143 -8.81 5.59 14.01
C ARG A 143 -9.91 4.53 13.97
N ASP A 144 -11.13 4.93 13.63
CA ASP A 144 -12.27 4.01 13.57
C ASP A 144 -12.08 2.98 12.44
N ALA A 145 -11.54 3.40 11.30
CA ALA A 145 -11.12 2.49 10.23
C ALA A 145 -10.05 1.50 10.71
N TYR A 146 -9.02 1.95 11.42
CA TYR A 146 -8.02 1.05 12.02
C TYR A 146 -8.66 0.03 12.95
N LYS A 147 -9.52 0.48 13.87
CA LYS A 147 -10.21 -0.40 14.82
C LYS A 147 -11.06 -1.44 14.11
N ASN A 148 -11.76 -1.07 13.04
CA ASN A 148 -12.56 -2.00 12.24
C ASN A 148 -11.70 -3.11 11.64
N VAL A 149 -10.66 -2.75 10.88
CA VAL A 149 -9.78 -3.74 10.21
C VAL A 149 -9.00 -4.56 11.22
N HIS A 150 -8.43 -3.92 12.26
CA HIS A 150 -7.75 -4.62 13.34
C HIS A 150 -8.66 -5.64 14.02
N ARG A 151 -9.91 -5.27 14.34
CA ARG A 151 -10.83 -6.19 15.01
C ARG A 151 -11.12 -7.41 14.15
N PHE A 152 -11.39 -7.19 12.85
CA PHE A 152 -11.56 -8.28 11.90
C PHE A 152 -10.33 -9.20 11.84
N VAL A 153 -9.12 -8.62 11.74
CA VAL A 153 -7.88 -9.40 11.71
C VAL A 153 -7.73 -10.27 12.96
N PHE A 154 -7.87 -9.69 14.14
CA PHE A 154 -7.62 -10.38 15.41
C PHE A 154 -8.69 -11.41 15.78
N ASP A 155 -9.91 -11.21 15.31
CA ASP A 155 -11.04 -12.07 15.65
C ASP A 155 -11.25 -13.17 14.60
N LYS A 156 -10.92 -12.91 13.32
CA LYS A 156 -11.25 -13.82 12.20
C LYS A 156 -10.04 -14.31 11.41
N VAL A 157 -9.04 -13.45 11.17
CA VAL A 157 -7.95 -13.75 10.23
C VAL A 157 -6.83 -14.55 10.88
N ILE A 158 -6.53 -14.33 12.16
CA ILE A 158 -5.45 -15.03 12.86
C ILE A 158 -5.86 -16.48 13.19
N ASN A 159 -5.16 -17.44 12.59
CA ASN A 159 -5.15 -18.83 13.02
C ASN A 159 -4.29 -18.97 14.28
N ARG A 160 -4.93 -18.90 15.44
CA ARG A 160 -4.25 -18.95 16.76
C ARG A 160 -3.56 -20.27 17.06
N ASN A 161 -3.97 -21.37 16.44
CA ASN A 161 -3.33 -22.68 16.63
C ASN A 161 -1.96 -22.76 15.95
N VAL A 162 -1.77 -22.00 14.87
CA VAL A 162 -0.53 -21.98 14.08
C VAL A 162 0.31 -20.73 14.35
N GLY A 163 -0.33 -19.63 14.77
CA GLY A 163 0.34 -18.35 14.97
C GLY A 163 0.54 -17.56 13.67
N GLU A 164 -0.28 -17.80 12.64
CA GLU A 164 -0.25 -17.07 11.37
C GLU A 164 -1.67 -16.73 10.87
N TRP A 165 -1.78 -15.93 9.82
CA TRP A 165 -3.03 -15.47 9.24
C TRP A 165 -3.50 -16.41 8.13
N TYR A 166 -4.82 -16.66 8.07
CA TYR A 166 -5.43 -17.31 6.93
C TYR A 166 -5.23 -16.46 5.66
N PRO A 167 -4.82 -17.06 4.52
CA PRO A 167 -4.64 -16.34 3.27
C PRO A 167 -5.89 -15.61 2.79
N LEU A 168 -7.04 -16.29 2.83
CA LEU A 168 -8.27 -15.83 2.20
C LEU A 168 -9.49 -16.31 3.00
N LEU A 169 -10.42 -15.40 3.23
CA LEU A 169 -11.66 -15.66 3.94
C LEU A 169 -12.86 -15.14 3.13
N THR A 170 -14.03 -15.68 3.41
CA THR A 170 -15.30 -15.11 2.94
C THR A 170 -15.50 -13.70 3.51
N ARG A 171 -16.49 -12.98 2.99
CA ARG A 171 -16.87 -11.67 3.51
C ARG A 171 -17.12 -11.68 5.03
N GLU A 172 -17.79 -12.72 5.53
CA GLU A 172 -18.14 -12.89 6.95
C GLU A 172 -16.95 -13.32 7.83
N GLY A 173 -15.81 -13.67 7.21
CA GLY A 173 -14.60 -14.08 7.90
C GLY A 173 -14.49 -15.58 8.16
N GLU A 174 -15.08 -16.42 7.30
CA GLU A 174 -14.87 -17.87 7.32
C GLU A 174 -13.70 -18.24 6.40
N PRO A 175 -12.68 -19.02 6.84
CA PRO A 175 -11.52 -19.34 6.02
C PRO A 175 -11.87 -20.13 4.75
N ILE A 176 -11.44 -19.63 3.59
CA ILE A 176 -11.54 -20.30 2.28
C ILE A 176 -10.25 -21.08 2.01
N TRP A 177 -9.10 -20.41 2.17
CA TRP A 177 -7.78 -21.02 2.03
C TRP A 177 -7.14 -21.20 3.40
N THR A 178 -6.69 -22.42 3.68
CA THR A 178 -6.12 -22.81 4.98
C THR A 178 -4.64 -23.19 4.91
N HIS A 179 -4.05 -23.20 3.71
CA HIS A 179 -2.62 -23.41 3.54
C HIS A 179 -1.87 -22.14 3.96
N MET A 180 -0.95 -22.23 4.91
CA MET A 180 -0.35 -21.04 5.54
C MET A 180 0.73 -20.35 4.70
N GLY A 181 1.24 -21.03 3.67
CA GLY A 181 2.22 -20.48 2.74
C GLY A 181 2.06 -21.05 1.34
N HIS A 182 2.36 -20.22 0.35
CA HIS A 182 2.39 -20.54 -1.07
C HIS A 182 3.26 -19.51 -1.80
N SER A 183 3.41 -19.60 -3.12
CA SER A 183 4.29 -18.72 -3.91
C SER A 183 4.06 -17.21 -3.75
N TRP A 184 2.90 -16.82 -3.20
CA TRP A 184 2.49 -15.42 -3.00
C TRP A 184 2.21 -15.07 -1.54
N LYS A 185 2.36 -16.04 -0.61
CA LYS A 185 2.19 -15.82 0.83
C LYS A 185 3.31 -16.47 1.61
N ILE A 186 4.01 -15.62 2.34
CA ILE A 186 4.82 -15.94 3.51
C ILE A 186 4.48 -14.92 4.61
N ASN A 187 5.09 -15.02 5.78
CA ASN A 187 4.85 -14.16 6.94
C ASN A 187 5.38 -12.72 6.81
N TYR A 188 5.73 -12.26 5.59
CA TYR A 188 6.26 -10.91 5.37
C TYR A 188 5.24 -9.82 5.73
N HIS A 189 4.07 -9.82 5.08
CA HIS A 189 3.05 -8.78 5.31
C HIS A 189 2.52 -8.80 6.75
N THR A 190 2.31 -9.99 7.32
CA THR A 190 1.73 -10.15 8.64
C THR A 190 2.67 -9.66 9.74
N VAL A 191 3.95 -10.05 9.70
CA VAL A 191 4.96 -9.58 10.66
C VAL A 191 5.22 -8.09 10.48
N ARG A 192 5.39 -7.61 9.24
CA ARG A 192 5.64 -6.20 8.94
C ARG A 192 4.50 -5.33 9.46
N ALA A 193 3.24 -5.71 9.21
CA ALA A 193 2.09 -4.94 9.65
C ALA A 193 2.00 -4.80 11.16
N MET A 194 2.32 -5.84 11.93
CA MET A 194 2.32 -5.76 13.39
C MET A 194 3.43 -4.83 13.89
N ILE A 195 4.66 -4.97 13.40
CA ILE A 195 5.79 -4.10 13.79
C ILE A 195 5.50 -2.64 13.45
N GLN A 196 5.02 -2.39 12.22
CA GLN A 196 4.73 -1.05 11.73
C GLN A 196 3.53 -0.41 12.44
N SER A 197 2.51 -1.21 12.79
CA SER A 197 1.38 -0.77 13.60
C SER A 197 1.82 -0.34 15.00
N ILE A 198 2.63 -1.18 15.68
CA ILE A 198 3.15 -0.85 17.01
C ILE A 198 3.94 0.46 16.97
N ARG A 199 4.83 0.64 15.99
CA ARG A 199 5.60 1.88 15.86
C ARG A 199 4.70 3.11 15.71
N ARG A 200 3.68 3.06 14.86
CA ARG A 200 2.75 4.17 14.65
C ARG A 200 1.88 4.42 15.87
N LEU A 201 1.32 3.38 16.48
CA LEU A 201 0.54 3.50 17.71
C LEU A 201 1.35 4.12 18.86
N LYS A 202 2.64 3.77 18.98
CA LYS A 202 3.53 4.41 19.96
C LYS A 202 3.72 5.90 19.67
N LYS A 203 3.87 6.29 18.40
CA LYS A 203 3.92 7.72 18.00
C LYS A 203 2.62 8.44 18.36
N ILE A 204 1.47 7.85 18.01
CA ILE A 204 0.13 8.39 18.33
C ILE A 204 -0.06 8.54 19.85
N ALA A 205 0.44 7.60 20.64
CA ALA A 205 0.40 7.65 22.09
C ALA A 205 1.45 8.59 22.72
N GLY A 206 2.27 9.28 21.91
CA GLY A 206 3.33 10.17 22.40
C GLY A 206 4.50 9.45 23.09
N GLN A 207 4.68 8.15 22.85
CA GLN A 207 5.72 7.34 23.49
C GLN A 207 7.06 7.40 22.75
N ILE A 208 7.04 7.73 21.46
CA ILE A 208 8.23 7.88 20.60
C ILE A 208 8.00 9.02 19.59
N HIS A 209 9.08 9.62 19.10
CA HIS A 209 9.06 10.68 18.08
C HIS A 209 9.30 10.12 16.67
#